data_AF-A0A953W3V5-F1
#
_entry.id   AF-A0A953W3V5-F1
#
_cell.length_a   1.000
_cell.length_b   1.000
_cell.length_c   1.000
_cell.angle_alpha   90.00
_cell.angle_beta   90.00
_cell.angle_gamma   90.00
#
_symmetry.space_group_name_H-M   'P 1'
#
loop_
_entity.id
_entity.type
_entity.pdbx_description
1 polymer ?
#
loop_
_entity_poly.entity_id
_entity_poly.type
_entity_poly.pdbx_seq_one_letter_code
_entity_poly.pdbx_strand_id
1 'polypeptide(L)' 'QMSMLPRLKPKDFYDIVIEVAIVRPGPIQGGMVHPYLKRRQGQEEASAPKPELWEVLKRTLGVPLFQEQA' A
#
# COMPACT_ATOMS: atom_id res chain seq x y z
N GLN A 1 -9.48 -11.25 11.21
CA GLN A 1 -8.95 -9.90 11.56
C GLN A 1 -7.50 -9.90 12.09
N MET A 2 -6.82 -11.06 12.28
CA MET A 2 -5.43 -11.14 12.80
C MET A 2 -4.36 -11.65 11.79
N SER A 3 -4.57 -11.57 10.47
CA SER A 3 -3.69 -12.27 9.50
C SER A 3 -2.65 -11.41 8.76
N MET A 4 -2.60 -10.09 8.98
CA MET A 4 -1.71 -9.18 8.22
C MET A 4 -0.36 -8.89 8.91
N LEU A 5 -0.34 -8.78 10.23
CA LEU A 5 0.87 -8.55 11.03
C LEU A 5 2.03 -9.53 10.71
N PRO A 6 1.81 -10.85 10.54
CA PRO A 6 2.88 -11.78 10.19
C PRO A 6 3.38 -11.64 8.74
N ARG A 7 2.58 -11.04 7.85
CA ARG A 7 2.85 -10.95 6.40
C ARG A 7 3.62 -9.68 6.02
N LEU A 8 3.42 -8.58 6.75
CA LEU A 8 4.04 -7.30 6.44
C LEU A 8 5.45 -7.14 7.03
N LYS A 9 5.73 -7.76 8.19
CA LYS A 9 7.01 -7.62 8.91
C LYS A 9 7.51 -6.15 8.90
N PRO A 10 6.74 -5.22 9.49
CA PRO A 10 7.04 -3.79 9.42
C PRO A 10 8.45 -3.51 9.94
N LYS A 11 9.24 -2.78 9.16
CA LYS A 11 10.63 -2.40 9.50
C LYS A 11 10.74 -0.99 10.05
N ASP A 12 9.75 -0.16 9.77
CA ASP A 12 9.67 1.23 10.20
C ASP A 12 8.25 1.62 10.62
N PHE A 13 8.11 2.79 11.23
CA PHE A 13 6.81 3.34 11.63
C PHE A 13 5.86 3.54 10.44
N TYR A 14 6.42 3.77 9.25
CA TYR A 14 5.63 4.06 8.07
C TYR A 14 4.90 2.81 7.55
N ASP A 15 5.52 1.63 7.66
CA ASP A 15 4.87 0.35 7.38
C ASP A 15 3.61 0.13 8.24
N ILE A 16 3.63 0.56 9.52
CA ILE A 16 2.47 0.46 10.42
C ILE A 16 1.34 1.38 9.93
N VAL A 17 1.67 2.60 9.51
CA VAL A 17 0.69 3.55 8.96
C VAL A 17 0.02 2.98 7.71
N ILE A 18 0.80 2.33 6.83
CA ILE A 18 0.25 1.68 5.63
C ILE A 18 -0.62 0.48 6.01
N GLU A 19 -0.20 -0.35 6.98
CA GLU A 19 -0.99 -1.49 7.43
C GLU A 19 -2.37 -1.06 7.94
N VAL A 20 -2.43 -0.01 8.76
CA VAL A 20 -3.70 0.55 9.25
C VAL A 20 -4.51 1.19 8.11
N ALA A 21 -3.87 1.73 7.09
CA ALA A 21 -4.56 2.29 5.92
C ALA A 21 -5.18 1.21 5.03
N ILE A 22 -4.46 0.12 4.76
CA ILE A 22 -4.81 -0.87 3.74
C ILE A 22 -5.89 -1.87 4.19
N VAL A 23 -6.08 -2.05 5.51
CA VAL A 23 -7.08 -2.98 6.08
C VAL A 23 -8.46 -2.32 6.29
N ARG A 24 -8.71 -1.14 5.72
CA ARG A 24 -10.02 -0.46 5.79
C ARG A 24 -10.98 -0.97 4.70
N PRO A 25 -12.31 -0.87 4.89
CA PRO A 25 -13.29 -1.37 3.91
C PRO A 25 -13.10 -0.82 2.50
N GLY A 26 -12.74 0.46 2.35
CA GLY A 26 -12.49 1.09 1.04
C GLY A 26 -11.35 0.42 0.26
N PRO A 27 -10.11 0.41 0.77
CA PRO A 27 -8.99 -0.25 0.11
C PRO A 27 -9.16 -1.76 -0.10
N ILE A 28 -9.86 -2.46 0.80
CA ILE A 28 -10.17 -3.88 0.64
C ILE A 28 -11.12 -4.09 -0.55
N GLN A 29 -12.22 -3.34 -0.60
CA GLN A 29 -13.20 -3.43 -1.69
C GLN A 29 -12.63 -2.91 -3.01
N GLY A 30 -11.72 -1.93 -2.95
CA GLY A 30 -10.99 -1.39 -4.10
C GLY A 30 -9.83 -2.26 -4.59
N GLY A 31 -9.58 -3.43 -3.99
CA GLY A 31 -8.55 -4.37 -4.46
C GLY A 31 -7.10 -3.89 -4.27
N MET A 32 -6.87 -2.89 -3.42
CA MET A 32 -5.57 -2.21 -3.27
C MET A 32 -4.58 -3.01 -2.41
N VAL A 33 -5.09 -3.97 -1.63
CA VAL A 33 -4.32 -4.81 -0.70
C VAL A 33 -3.28 -5.67 -1.41
N HIS A 34 -3.69 -6.38 -2.46
CA HIS A 34 -2.82 -7.33 -3.16
C HIS A 34 -1.67 -6.66 -3.93
N PRO A 35 -1.90 -5.60 -4.72
CA PRO A 35 -0.82 -4.88 -5.41
C PRO A 35 0.26 -4.36 -4.45
N TYR A 36 -0.14 -3.77 -3.32
CA TYR A 36 0.82 -3.26 -2.34
C TYR A 36 1.70 -4.39 -1.78
N LEU A 37 1.09 -5.51 -1.37
CA LEU A 37 1.82 -6.64 -0.80
C LEU A 37 2.78 -7.27 -1.81
N LYS A 38 2.37 -7.46 -3.06
CA LYS A 38 3.23 -8.01 -4.12
C LYS A 38 4.43 -7.10 -4.40
N ARG A 39 4.20 -5.79 -4.51
CA ARG A 39 5.27 -4.79 -4.70
C ARG A 39 6.22 -4.75 -3.51
N ARG A 40 5.69 -4.82 -2.28
CA ARG A 40 6.50 -4.85 -1.05
C ARG A 40 7.36 -6.10 -0.96
N GLN A 41 6.86 -7.23 -1.44
CA GLN A 41 7.58 -8.51 -1.52
C GLN A 41 8.52 -8.59 -2.73
N GLY A 42 8.59 -7.56 -3.57
CA GLY A 42 9.43 -7.55 -4.79
C GLY A 42 8.92 -8.48 -5.89
N GLN A 43 7.66 -8.92 -5.83
CA GLN A 43 7.03 -9.77 -6.85
C GLN A 43 6.53 -8.94 -8.05
N GLU A 44 6.28 -7.65 -7.85
CA GLU A 44 5.88 -6.70 -8.88
C GLU A 44 6.69 -5.40 -8.71
N GLU A 45 7.03 -4.73 -9.81
CA GLU A 45 7.67 -3.42 -9.73
C GLU A 45 6.69 -2.35 -9.24
N ALA A 46 7.17 -1.43 -8.42
CA ALA A 46 6.38 -0.31 -7.95
C ALA A 46 6.13 0.68 -9.09
N SER A 47 4.86 0.91 -9.42
CA SER A 47 4.46 1.83 -10.49
C SER A 47 3.23 2.65 -10.06
N ALA A 48 3.23 3.93 -10.44
CA ALA A 48 2.08 4.81 -10.27
C ALA A 48 1.19 4.79 -11.52
N PRO A 49 -0.14 4.97 -11.39
CA PRO A 49 -1.05 5.06 -12.52
C PRO A 49 -0.74 6.22 -13.47
N LYS A 50 -0.15 7.30 -12.95
CA LYS A 50 0.34 8.46 -13.71
C LYS A 50 1.73 8.84 -13.19
N PRO A 51 2.66 9.28 -14.07
CA PRO A 51 4.00 9.71 -13.65
C PRO A 51 3.97 10.84 -12.62
N GLU A 52 3.03 11.78 -12.76
CA GLU A 52 2.84 12.92 -11.86
C GLU A 52 2.50 12.49 -10.42
N LEU A 53 1.82 11.35 -10.27
CA LEU A 53 1.43 10.81 -8.97
C LEU A 53 2.56 10.04 -8.28
N TRP A 54 3.67 9.75 -8.98
CA TRP A 54 4.77 8.99 -8.40
C TRP A 54 5.37 9.69 -7.18
N GLU A 55 5.53 11.01 -7.21
CA GLU A 55 6.11 11.75 -6.08
C GLU A 55 5.30 11.60 -4.79
N VAL A 56 3.98 11.45 -4.92
CA VAL A 56 3.04 11.29 -3.79
C VAL A 56 2.85 9.81 -3.42
N LEU A 57 2.83 8.91 -4.41
CA LEU A 57 2.53 7.49 -4.23
C LEU A 57 3.77 6.61 -4.05
N LYS A 58 5.00 7.10 -4.27
CA LYS A 58 6.24 6.31 -4.10
C LYS A 58 6.35 5.66 -2.72
N ARG A 59 5.80 6.34 -1.70
CA ARG A 59 5.77 5.85 -0.32
C ARG A 59 4.80 4.67 -0.12
N THR A 60 3.72 4.61 -0.91
CA THR A 60 2.76 3.50 -0.94
C THR A 60 3.02 2.54 -2.11
N LEU A 61 4.25 2.56 -2.66
CA LEU A 61 4.65 1.75 -3.81
C LEU A 61 3.76 1.94 -5.04
N GLY A 62 3.25 3.16 -5.25
CA GLY A 62 2.36 3.48 -6.38
C GLY A 62 0.90 3.08 -6.18
N VAL A 63 0.49 2.68 -4.97
CA VAL A 63 -0.89 2.31 -4.65
C VAL A 63 -1.61 3.50 -3.99
N PRO A 64 -2.74 3.98 -4.53
CA PRO A 64 -3.48 5.10 -3.96
C PRO A 64 -4.26 4.65 -2.71
N LEU A 65 -3.63 4.71 -1.54
CA LEU A 65 -4.21 4.21 -0.29
C LEU A 65 -4.91 5.30 0.54
N PHE A 66 -4.58 6.57 0.31
CA PHE A 66 -5.12 7.69 1.07
C PHE A 66 -5.98 8.58 0.16
N GLN A 67 -7.15 9.00 0.67
CA GLN A 67 -8.01 9.93 -0.06
C GLN A 67 -7.36 11.31 -0.28
N GLU A 68 -6.40 11.68 0.57
CA GLU A 68 -5.60 12.91 0.44
C GLU A 68 -4.60 12.86 -0.73
N GLN A 69 -4.49 11.72 -1.43
CA GLN A 69 -3.62 11.53 -2.60
C GLN A 69 -4.39 11.63 -3.93
N ALA A 70 -5.68 11.97 -3.90
CA ALA A 70 -6.55 12.14 -5.08
C ALA A 70 -6.48 13.55 -5.67
#